data_AF-A0A1X6MUL7-F1
#
_entry.id   AF-A0A1X6MUL7-F1
#
_cell.length_a   1.000
_cell.length_b   1.000
_cell.length_c   1.000
_cell.angle_alpha   90.00
_cell.angle_beta   90.00
_cell.angle_gamma   90.00
#
_symmetry.space_group_name_H-M   'P 1'
#
loop_
_entity.id
_entity.type
_entity.pdbx_description
1 polymer ?
#
loop_
_entity_poly.entity_id
_entity_poly.type
_entity_poly.pdbx_seq_one_letter_code
_entity_poly.pdbx_strand_id
1 'polypeptide(L)'
;VGRTGSGKSSLTLALLRCILTEGKVYYDGIPTDSVNLDALRSSITIIPQTPELLSGTLRQNLDPFEQHDDAVLNDALRAAGLF
;
A
#
# COMPACT_ATOMS: atom_id res chain seq x y z
N VAL A 1 17.47 -3.86 -5.92
CA VAL A 1 17.31 -2.96 -7.10
C VAL A 1 17.25 -3.83 -8.35
N GLY A 2 16.25 -3.64 -9.23
CA GLY A 2 16.11 -4.43 -10.47
C GLY A 2 15.77 -3.52 -11.65
N ARG A 3 16.22 -3.86 -12.86
CA ARG A 3 16.04 -3.06 -14.08
C ARG A 3 14.56 -2.69 -14.31
N THR A 4 14.29 -1.55 -14.95
CA THR A 4 12.94 -1.22 -15.42
C THR A 4 12.43 -2.36 -16.31
N GLY A 5 11.15 -2.72 -16.17
CA GLY A 5 10.56 -3.87 -16.88
C GLY A 5 10.84 -5.24 -16.25
N SER A 6 11.60 -5.34 -15.16
CA SER A 6 11.90 -6.63 -14.50
C SER A 6 10.72 -7.26 -13.73
N GLY A 7 9.50 -6.72 -13.86
CA GLY A 7 8.30 -7.26 -13.21
C GLY A 7 8.08 -6.88 -11.73
N LYS A 8 8.84 -5.94 -11.14
CA LYS A 8 8.66 -5.53 -9.73
C LYS A 8 7.23 -5.04 -9.44
N SER A 9 6.74 -4.12 -10.25
CA SER A 9 5.37 -3.60 -10.11
C SER A 9 4.34 -4.69 -10.36
N SER A 10 4.57 -5.55 -11.36
CA SER A 10 3.71 -6.70 -11.65
C SER A 10 3.65 -7.67 -10.46
N LEU A 11 4.77 -7.90 -9.77
CA LEU A 11 4.83 -8.75 -8.58
C LEU A 11 4.03 -8.16 -7.41
N THR A 12 4.17 -6.85 -7.15
CA THR A 12 3.36 -6.16 -6.13
C THR A 12 1.86 -6.26 -6.46
N LEU A 13 1.49 -6.05 -7.72
CA LEU A 13 0.09 -6.15 -8.17
C LEU A 13 -0.44 -7.59 -8.10
N ALA A 14 0.40 -8.60 -8.37
CA ALA A 14 0.05 -10.01 -8.21
C ALA A 14 -0.23 -10.36 -6.74
N LEU A 15 0.61 -9.89 -5.81
CA LEU A 15 0.45 -10.12 -4.37
C LEU A 15 -0.89 -9.57 -3.85
N LEU A 16 -1.32 -8.40 -4.35
CA LEU A 16 -2.56 -7.74 -3.95
C LEU A 16 -3.79 -8.13 -4.79
N ARG A 17 -3.62 -9.13 -5.66
CA ARG A 17 -4.66 -9.63 -6.57
C ARG A 17 -5.29 -8.51 -7.40
N CYS A 18 -4.46 -7.57 -7.88
CA CYS A 18 -4.87 -6.45 -8.76
C CYS A 18 -4.77 -6.80 -10.25
N ILE A 19 -4.13 -7.91 -10.59
CA ILE A 19 -4.00 -8.45 -11.95
C ILE A 19 -4.33 -9.94 -11.93
N LEU A 20 -4.74 -10.48 -13.09
CA LEU A 20 -4.88 -11.92 -13.27
C LEU A 20 -3.49 -12.57 -13.25
N THR A 21 -3.38 -13.71 -12.59
CA THR A 21 -2.14 -14.48 -12.48
C THR A 21 -2.43 -15.96 -12.67
N GLU A 22 -1.44 -16.68 -13.17
CA GLU A 22 -1.43 -18.14 -13.19
C GLU A 22 -0.61 -18.67 -12.01
N GLY A 23 -0.94 -19.86 -11.52
CA GLY A 23 -0.28 -20.47 -10.36
C GLY A 23 -0.89 -20.06 -9.02
N LYS A 24 -0.09 -20.11 -7.94
CA LYS A 24 -0.51 -19.72 -6.59
C LYS A 24 0.45 -18.70 -5.99
N VAL A 25 -0.12 -17.68 -5.37
CA VAL A 25 0.61 -16.69 -4.57
C VAL A 25 0.29 -16.95 -3.10
N TYR A 26 1.33 -16.92 -2.26
CA TYR A 26 1.22 -17.16 -0.83
C TYR A 26 1.65 -15.93 -0.05
N TYR A 27 0.93 -15.61 1.01
CA TYR A 27 1.26 -14.60 2.01
C TYR A 27 1.29 -15.30 3.37
N ASP A 28 2.46 -15.28 4.03
CA ASP A 28 2.72 -16.04 5.27
C ASP A 28 2.34 -17.53 5.18
N GLY A 29 2.60 -18.14 4.02
CA GLY A 29 2.28 -19.55 3.76
C GLY A 29 0.81 -19.83 3.47
N ILE A 30 -0.05 -18.82 3.50
CA ILE A 30 -1.49 -18.94 3.19
C ILE A 30 -1.73 -18.54 1.73
N PRO A 31 -2.45 -19.34 0.93
CA PRO A 31 -2.84 -18.95 -0.42
C PRO A 31 -3.66 -17.64 -0.42
N THR A 32 -3.24 -16.62 -1.17
CA THR A 32 -3.91 -15.31 -1.16
C THR A 32 -5.32 -15.34 -1.75
N ASP A 33 -5.64 -16.35 -2.56
CA ASP A 33 -6.97 -16.63 -3.09
C ASP A 33 -7.93 -17.20 -2.04
N SER A 34 -7.42 -17.75 -0.95
CA SER A 34 -8.21 -18.25 0.20
C SER A 34 -8.51 -17.18 1.27
N VAL A 35 -7.88 -16.00 1.17
CA VAL A 35 -8.05 -14.88 2.11
C VAL A 35 -9.07 -13.90 1.55
N ASN A 36 -9.90 -13.30 2.43
CA ASN A 36 -10.75 -12.18 2.07
C ASN A 36 -9.90 -11.02 1.51
N LEU A 37 -10.34 -10.41 0.41
CA LEU A 37 -9.54 -9.43 -0.32
C LEU A 37 -9.24 -8.17 0.50
N ASP A 38 -10.20 -7.68 1.29
CA ASP A 38 -10.02 -6.50 2.12
C ASP A 38 -9.04 -6.77 3.26
N ALA A 39 -9.13 -7.95 3.88
CA ALA A 39 -8.20 -8.40 4.92
C ALA A 39 -6.76 -8.58 4.38
N LEU A 40 -6.61 -9.13 3.17
CA LEU A 40 -5.31 -9.25 2.51
C LEU A 40 -4.72 -7.85 2.25
N ARG A 41 -5.53 -6.92 1.72
CA ARG A 41 -5.07 -5.58 1.33
C ARG A 41 -4.82 -4.66 2.51
N SER A 42 -5.52 -4.81 3.63
CA SER A 42 -5.24 -4.06 4.85
C SER A 42 -3.92 -4.46 5.52
N SER A 43 -3.40 -5.65 5.20
CA SER A 43 -2.14 -6.18 5.74
C SER A 43 -0.89 -5.72 4.98
N ILE A 44 -1.06 -5.01 3.85
CA ILE A 44 0.03 -4.64 2.94
C ILE A 44 -0.11 -3.18 2.49
N THR A 45 0.88 -2.35 2.80
CA THR A 45 0.96 -0.96 2.32
C THR A 45 1.81 -0.88 1.05
N ILE A 46 1.30 -0.21 0.01
CA ILE A 46 2.11 0.19 -1.16
C ILE A 46 2.49 1.65 -1.04
N ILE A 47 3.78 1.94 -1.26
CA ILE A 47 4.26 3.29 -1.56
C ILE A 47 4.44 3.39 -3.08
N PRO A 48 3.66 4.22 -3.79
CA PRO A 48 3.76 4.34 -5.24
C PRO A 48 5.11 4.95 -5.64
N GLN A 49 5.57 4.65 -6.85
CA GLN A 49 6.82 5.23 -7.39
C GLN A 49 6.73 6.75 -7.57
N THR A 50 5.54 7.25 -7.90
CA THR A 50 5.22 8.67 -7.98
C THR A 50 4.06 8.94 -7.01
N PRO A 51 4.22 9.81 -6.00
CA PRO A 51 3.13 10.17 -5.11
C PRO A 51 2.10 11.01 -5.85
N GLU A 52 0.82 10.73 -5.58
CA GLU A 52 -0.31 11.53 -6.05
C GLU A 52 -1.01 12.12 -4.83
N LEU A 53 -1.29 13.42 -4.87
CA LEU A 53 -2.08 14.11 -3.85
C LEU A 53 -3.47 14.42 -4.41
N LEU A 54 -4.48 14.19 -3.60
CA LEU A 54 -5.85 14.57 -3.90
C LEU A 54 -6.05 16.04 -3.53
N SER A 55 -6.92 16.73 -4.28
CA SER A 55 -7.37 18.08 -3.93
C SER A 55 -7.98 18.08 -2.52
N GLY A 56 -7.39 18.86 -1.62
CA GLY A 56 -7.81 18.89 -0.23
C GLY A 56 -6.71 19.39 0.70
N THR A 57 -6.94 19.22 2.00
CA THR A 57 -5.95 19.54 3.03
C THR A 57 -4.90 18.45 3.16
N LEU A 58 -3.77 18.76 3.81
CA LEU A 58 -2.77 17.76 4.17
C LEU A 58 -3.38 16.65 5.04
N ARG A 59 -4.24 17.00 6.01
CA ARG A 59 -4.94 16.03 6.86
C ARG A 59 -5.78 15.04 6.04
N GLN A 60 -6.54 15.53 5.06
CA GLN A 60 -7.34 14.68 4.17
C GLN A 60 -6.48 13.75 3.30
N ASN A 61 -5.27 14.16 2.94
CA ASN A 61 -4.34 13.32 2.19
C ASN A 61 -3.62 12.29 3.08
N LEU A 62 -3.40 12.58 4.36
CA LEU A 62 -2.77 11.68 5.32
C LEU A 62 -3.75 10.65 5.91
N ASP A 63 -4.98 11.07 6.15
CA ASP A 63 -6.01 10.27 6.81
C ASP A 63 -7.40 10.55 6.20
N PRO A 64 -7.69 9.99 5.01
CA PRO A 64 -8.94 10.23 4.30
C PRO A 64 -10.18 9.65 5.01
N PHE A 65 -9.99 8.80 6.02
CA PHE A 65 -11.07 8.14 6.76
C PHE A 65 -11.20 8.63 8.21
N GLU A 66 -10.44 9.66 8.58
CA GLU A 66 -10.45 10.26 9.92
C GLU A 66 -10.25 9.25 11.07
N GLN A 67 -9.33 8.30 10.86
CA GLN A 67 -9.03 7.21 11.79
C GLN A 67 -7.95 7.56 12.82
N HIS A 68 -7.23 8.67 12.64
CA HIS A 68 -6.08 9.06 13.45
C HIS A 68 -6.19 10.49 13.98
N ASP A 69 -5.72 10.71 15.21
CA ASP A 69 -5.65 12.03 15.81
C ASP A 69 -4.47 12.85 15.26
N ASP A 70 -4.46 14.16 15.55
CA ASP A 70 -3.40 15.07 15.11
C ASP A 70 -2.02 14.68 15.67
N ALA A 71 -1.94 14.05 16.85
CA ALA A 71 -0.65 13.69 17.44
C ALA A 71 0.03 12.60 16.62
N VAL A 72 -0.72 11.54 16.26
CA VAL A 72 -0.24 10.43 15.42
C VAL A 72 0.19 10.93 14.04
N LEU A 73 -0.61 11.79 13.41
CA LEU A 73 -0.28 12.32 12.08
C LEU A 73 0.97 13.22 12.11
N ASN A 74 1.12 14.04 13.15
CA ASN A 74 2.31 14.87 13.33
C ASN A 74 3.58 14.05 13.59
N ASP A 75 3.48 12.94 14.33
CA ASP A 75 4.60 12.00 14.52
C ASP A 75 5.00 11.33 13.20
N ALA A 76 4.04 10.92 12.39
CA ALA A 76 4.30 10.35 11.07
C ALA A 76 5.03 11.34 10.15
N LEU A 77 4.63 12.62 10.15
CA LEU A 77 5.29 13.67 9.36
C LEU A 77 6.72 13.92 9.83
N ARG A 78 6.98 13.92 11.14
CA ARG A 78 8.33 14.02 11.70
C ARG A 78 9.20 12.83 11.29
N ALA A 79 8.67 11.61 11.39
CA ALA A 79 9.38 10.40 10.98
C ALA A 79 9.72 10.40 9.48
N ALA A 80 8.88 11.02 8.65
CA ALA A 80 9.11 11.21 7.22
C ALA A 80 10.04 12.39 6.89
N GLY A 81 10.50 13.17 7.88
CA GLY A 81 11.37 14.32 7.68
C GLY A 81 10.66 15.55 7.10
N LEU A 82 9.35 15.70 7.34
CA LEU A 82 8.52 16.78 6.81
C LEU A 82 8.30 17.95 7.80
N PHE A 83 9.11 18.05 8.86
CA PHE A 83 9.16 19.16 9.83
C PHE A 83 10.55 19.35 10.40
#